data_AF-K1YUY0-F1
#
_entry.id   AF-K1YUY0-F1
#
_cell.length_a   1.000
_cell.length_b   1.000
_cell.length_c   1.000
_cell.angle_alpha   90.00
_cell.angle_beta   90.00
_cell.angle_gamma   90.00
#
_symmetry.space_group_name_H-M   'P 1'
#
loop_
_entity.id
_entity.type
_entity.pdbx_description
1 polymer ?
#
loop_
_entity_poly.entity_id
_entity_poly.type
_entity_poly.pdbx_seq_one_letter_code
_entity_poly.pdbx_strand_id
1 'polypeptide(L)' 'FKDLLKTFLDKNISCIPILDKQGKVEGVVTWKDVFRYLLSINKEL' A
#
# COMPACT_ATOMS: atom_id res chain seq x y z
N PHE A 1 -1.89 -7.16 -3.68
CA PHE A 1 -0.61 -6.90 -2.98
C PHE A 1 0.58 -6.80 -3.94
N LYS A 2 0.86 -7.82 -4.76
CA LYS A 2 1.98 -7.79 -5.72
C LYS A 2 1.94 -6.59 -6.69
N ASP A 3 0.77 -6.27 -7.24
CA ASP A 3 0.62 -5.13 -8.17
C ASP A 3 0.79 -3.78 -7.48
N LEU A 4 0.40 -3.68 -6.20
CA LEU A 4 0.62 -2.49 -5.37
C LEU A 4 2.13 -2.24 -5.22
N LEU A 5 2.89 -3.28 -4.85
CA LEU A 5 4.35 -3.22 -4.73
C LEU A 5 5.03 -2.84 -6.04
N LYS A 6 4.62 -3.49 -7.14
CA LYS A 6 5.12 -3.19 -8.48
C LYS A 6 4.85 -1.74 -8.87
N THR A 7 3.64 -1.24 -8.59
CA THR A 7 3.27 0.15 -8.89
C THR A 7 4.13 1.14 -8.12
N PHE A 8 4.38 0.88 -6.84
CA PHE A 8 5.24 1.76 -6.06
C PHE A 8 6.68 1.82 -6.60
N LEU A 9 7.24 0.66 -7.00
CA LEU A 9 8.60 0.57 -7.56
C LEU A 9 8.67 1.21 -8.96
N ASP A 10 7.79 0.80 -9.88
CA ASP A 10 7.82 1.22 -11.28
C ASP A 10 7.57 2.73 -11.43
N LYS A 11 6.69 3.29 -10.60
CA LYS A 11 6.33 4.71 -10.66
C LYS A 11 7.13 5.58 -9.70
N ASN A 12 8.01 5.00 -8.88
CA ASN A 12 8.76 5.70 -7.83
C ASN A 12 7.86 6.58 -6.94
N ILE A 13 6.71 6.04 -6.53
CA ILE A 13 5.74 6.75 -5.68
C ILE A 13 5.76 6.17 -4.27
N SER A 14 5.44 7.02 -3.29
CA SER A 14 5.49 6.65 -1.87
C SER A 14 4.12 6.28 -1.27
N CYS A 15 3.05 6.68 -1.94
CA CYS A 15 1.67 6.48 -1.52
C CYS A 15 0.74 6.26 -2.72
N ILE A 16 -0.34 5.50 -2.51
CA ILE A 16 -1.38 5.24 -3.50
C ILE A 16 -2.72 5.62 -2.85
N PRO A 17 -3.51 6.54 -3.46
CA PRO A 17 -4.84 6.85 -2.97
C PRO A 17 -5.80 5.69 -3.25
N ILE A 18 -6.67 5.40 -2.29
CA ILE A 18 -7.78 4.47 -2.45
C ILE A 18 -9.03 5.30 -2.77
N LEU A 19 -9.68 4.94 -3.87
CA LEU A 19 -10.87 5.64 -4.36
C LEU A 19 -12.12 4.81 -4.08
N ASP A 20 -13.21 5.49 -3.72
CA ASP A 20 -14.54 4.90 -3.66
C ASP A 20 -15.08 4.63 -5.09
N LYS A 21 -16.29 4.07 -5.16
CA LYS A 21 -16.95 3.75 -6.44
C LYS A 21 -17.29 4.98 -7.30
N GLN A 22 -17.33 6.17 -6.69
CA GLN A 22 -17.59 7.44 -7.37
C GLN A 22 -16.28 8.16 -7.75
N GLY A 23 -15.12 7.55 -7.49
CA GLY A 23 -13.80 8.11 -7.78
C GLY A 23 -13.31 9.11 -6.73
N LYS A 24 -13.98 9.21 -5.58
CA LYS A 24 -13.58 10.09 -4.48
C LYS A 24 -12.53 9.41 -3.60
N VAL A 25 -11.58 10.17 -3.07
CA VAL A 25 -10.55 9.62 -2.17
C VAL A 25 -11.19 9.19 -0.86
N GLU A 26 -11.13 7.89 -0.56
CA GLU A 26 -11.58 7.28 0.68
C GLU A 26 -10.42 7.09 1.67
N GLY A 27 -9.19 6.92 1.16
CA GLY A 27 -8.01 6.76 2.01
C GLY A 27 -6.70 6.73 1.22
N VAL A 28 -5.62 6.35 1.91
CA VAL A 28 -4.27 6.24 1.33
C VAL A 28 -3.56 5.00 1.88
N VAL A 29 -2.80 4.33 1.02
CA VAL A 29 -1.87 3.27 1.40
C VAL A 29 -0.45 3.74 1.10
N THR A 30 0.44 3.62 2.08
CA THR A 30 1.85 3.99 1.97
C THR A 30 2.75 2.76 2.07
N TRP A 31 4.02 2.91 1.68
CA TRP A 31 5.03 1.88 1.95
C TRP A 31 5.13 1.51 3.44
N LYS A 32 4.90 2.46 4.36
CA LYS A 32 4.93 2.18 5.79
C LYS A 32 3.83 1.20 6.20
N ASP A 33 2.65 1.30 5.59
CA ASP A 33 1.54 0.39 5.86
C ASP A 33 1.84 -1.01 5.35
N VAL A 34 2.46 -1.12 4.18
CA VAL A 34 3.00 -2.38 3.64
C VAL A 34 4.03 -2.99 4.58
N PHE A 35 5.02 -2.22 5.05
CA PHE A 35 6.03 -2.70 5.99
C PHE A 35 5.43 -3.16 7.32
N ARG A 36 4.51 -2.38 7.89
CA ARG A 36 3.79 -2.74 9.12
C ARG A 36 3.01 -4.03 8.96
N TYR A 37 2.33 -4.19 7.82
CA TYR A 37 1.61 -5.41 7.49
C TYR A 37 2.58 -6.60 7.42
N LEU A 38 3.68 -6.50 6.67
CA LEU A 38 4.67 -7.57 6.57
C LEU A 38 5.27 -7.97 7.92
N LEU A 39 5.60 -6.99 8.76
CA LEU A 39 6.09 -7.25 10.13
C LEU A 39 5.02 -7.92 11.00
N SER A 40 3.74 -7.59 10.81
CA SER A 40 2.65 -8.22 11.57
C SER A 40 2.44 -9.70 11.23
N ILE A 41 2.84 -10.13 10.04
CA ILE A 41 2.72 -11.53 9.60
C ILE A 41 3.76 -12.42 10.29
N ASN A 42 4.93 -11.87 10.63
CA ASN A 42 6.05 -12.59 11.25
C ASN A 42 6.18 -12.27 12.75
N LYS A 43 5.08 -12.38 13.51
CA LYS A 43 5.14 -12.27 14.98
C LYS A 43 5.74 -13.49 15.69
N GLU A 44 6.20 -14.50 14.97
CA GLU A 44 6.88 -15.69 15.50
C GLU A 44 8.30 -15.85 14.93
N LEU A 45 9.17 -14.86 15.20
CA LEU A 45 10.62 -15.03 15.16
C LEU A 45 11.22 -14.59 16.50
#